data_AF-M0NAX4-F1
#
_entry.id   AF-M0NAX4-F1
#
_cell.length_a   1.000
_cell.length_b   1.000
_cell.length_c   1.000
_cell.angle_alpha   90.00
_cell.angle_beta   90.00
_cell.angle_gamma   90.00
#
_symmetry.space_group_name_H-M   'P 1'
#
loop_
_entity.id
_entity.type
_entity.pdbx_description
1 polymer ?
#
loop_
_entity_poly.entity_id
_entity_poly.type
_entity_poly.pdbx_seq_one_letter_code
_entity_poly.pdbx_strand_id
1 'polypeptide(L)'
;MGVNKLRTLSYGGGLLVGLTALWATISYGGSPLRFVGGFALAVVAAGLPAGLAHSKATALSYYRRYADEDAGFSEEQGAVYVSGSSVDDAFEALESVYASLEGDGTYDRIERDAFDEGPGLTVTYSGFHNCFVRVTDGGQMVVTGASKKTGTVADAVASACSLSFDRTRDNPFEGVEPVRGAPRVFLGVIVFAILLVGVGALAGGAYPSDAYNPAERTALMTIDASGDVNPGVSPTDTQLRKASFLVGVVDEEATEIRWEGNSSAEIAGHGRQAIAVSSDARDLLAAVREGLATPEQVERANRLAAELREAEQSVATALAERADSQALSGDVAALRRLGERLRADATPEDGAVGDAVTGEATTGDANASPAWATPAVGVSRAAITASAA
;
A
#
# COMPACT_ATOMS: atom_id res chain seq x y z
N MET A 1 23.75 -11.95 1.02
CA MET A 1 22.39 -11.94 0.43
C MET A 1 21.73 -10.59 0.70
N GLY A 2 21.66 -9.70 -0.29
CA GLY A 2 21.00 -8.41 -0.13
C GLY A 2 19.49 -8.57 -0.18
N VAL A 3 18.78 -8.10 0.85
CA VAL A 3 17.31 -8.15 0.93
C VAL A 3 16.70 -7.47 -0.31
N ASN A 4 15.78 -8.16 -0.99
CA ASN A 4 15.08 -7.62 -2.14
C ASN A 4 14.11 -6.52 -1.67
N LYS A 5 14.57 -5.26 -1.67
CA LYS A 5 13.80 -4.08 -1.22
C LYS A 5 12.36 -4.02 -1.77
N LEU A 6 12.14 -4.47 -3.01
CA LEU A 6 10.80 -4.48 -3.61
C LEU A 6 9.89 -5.52 -2.95
N ARG A 7 10.42 -6.72 -2.65
CA ARG A 7 9.67 -7.75 -1.90
C ARG A 7 9.33 -7.28 -0.49
N THR A 8 10.27 -6.61 0.17
CA THR A 8 10.02 -6.05 1.50
C THR A 8 8.92 -4.98 1.46
N LEU A 9 8.97 -4.07 0.48
CA LEU A 9 7.94 -3.06 0.28
C LEU A 9 6.58 -3.70 -0.04
N SER A 10 6.53 -4.66 -0.96
CA SER A 10 5.27 -5.28 -1.40
C SER A 10 4.63 -6.11 -0.31
N TYR A 11 5.37 -7.03 0.32
CA TYR A 11 4.83 -7.90 1.37
C TYR A 11 4.63 -7.14 2.67
N GLY A 12 5.59 -6.31 3.09
CA GLY A 12 5.50 -5.52 4.31
C GLY A 12 4.39 -4.47 4.22
N GLY A 13 4.34 -3.72 3.11
CA GLY A 13 3.27 -2.75 2.87
C GLY A 13 1.91 -3.40 2.71
N GLY A 14 1.81 -4.48 1.92
CA GLY A 14 0.56 -5.22 1.76
C GLY A 14 0.05 -5.80 3.08
N LEU A 15 0.93 -6.40 3.89
CA LEU A 15 0.59 -6.89 5.22
C LEU A 15 0.11 -5.76 6.13
N LEU A 16 0.82 -4.62 6.15
CA LEU A 16 0.44 -3.47 6.96
C LEU A 16 -0.96 -2.97 6.59
N VAL A 17 -1.23 -2.71 5.30
CA VAL A 17 -2.55 -2.26 4.83
C VAL A 17 -3.63 -3.32 5.14
N GLY A 18 -3.33 -4.60 4.98
CA GLY A 18 -4.26 -5.68 5.32
C GLY A 18 -4.61 -5.74 6.81
N LEU A 19 -3.61 -5.56 7.69
CA LEU A 19 -3.83 -5.49 9.13
C LEU A 19 -4.60 -4.22 9.52
N THR A 20 -4.30 -3.08 8.92
CA THR A 20 -5.07 -1.83 9.11
C THR A 20 -6.52 -1.99 8.65
N ALA A 21 -6.76 -2.68 7.53
CA ALA A 21 -8.10 -2.96 7.03
C ALA A 21 -8.90 -3.84 8.00
N LEU A 22 -8.25 -4.84 8.59
CA LEU A 22 -8.84 -5.71 9.60
C LEU A 22 -9.19 -4.94 10.87
N TRP A 23 -8.24 -4.14 11.38
CA TRP A 23 -8.46 -3.25 12.51
C TRP A 23 -9.64 -2.30 12.23
N ALA A 24 -9.67 -1.62 11.08
CA ALA A 24 -10.73 -0.69 10.73
C ALA A 24 -12.11 -1.37 10.65
N THR A 25 -12.16 -2.61 10.15
CA THR A 25 -13.39 -3.42 10.11
C THR A 25 -13.93 -3.68 11.52
N ILE A 26 -13.05 -3.89 12.49
CA ILE A 26 -13.41 -4.14 13.90
C ILE A 26 -13.79 -2.82 14.59
N SER A 27 -12.97 -1.78 14.47
CA SER A 27 -13.11 -0.53 15.25
C SER A 27 -14.30 0.32 14.80
N TYR A 28 -14.60 0.41 13.50
CA TYR A 28 -15.65 1.30 13.01
C TYR A 28 -17.03 0.63 12.89
N GLY A 29 -17.15 -0.69 13.10
CA GLY A 29 -18.41 -1.44 13.04
C GLY A 29 -19.03 -1.53 11.63
N GLY A 30 -20.35 -1.78 11.53
CA GLY A 30 -21.09 -1.74 10.25
C GLY A 30 -20.75 -2.85 9.24
N SER A 31 -21.06 -2.60 7.96
CA SER A 31 -20.80 -3.58 6.88
C SER A 31 -19.30 -3.66 6.56
N PRO A 32 -18.68 -4.86 6.63
CA PRO A 32 -17.27 -5.06 6.25
C PRO A 32 -16.98 -4.71 4.79
N LEU A 33 -18.01 -4.65 3.93
CA LEU A 33 -17.88 -4.38 2.50
C LEU A 33 -17.21 -3.02 2.22
N ARG A 34 -17.33 -2.05 3.13
CA ARG A 34 -16.69 -0.73 2.96
C ARG A 34 -15.16 -0.75 3.02
N PHE A 35 -14.55 -1.82 3.55
CA PHE A 35 -13.09 -1.97 3.63
C PHE A 35 -12.53 -2.98 2.63
N VAL A 36 -13.38 -3.65 1.83
CA VAL A 36 -12.96 -4.65 0.85
C VAL A 36 -12.00 -4.07 -0.20
N GLY A 37 -12.20 -2.81 -0.60
CA GLY A 37 -11.29 -2.12 -1.51
C GLY A 37 -9.85 -2.05 -0.98
N GLY A 38 -9.69 -1.74 0.31
CA GLY A 38 -8.38 -1.71 0.97
C GLY A 38 -7.74 -3.10 1.04
N PHE A 39 -8.51 -4.14 1.38
CA PHE A 39 -8.04 -5.53 1.37
C PHE A 39 -7.61 -5.99 -0.03
N ALA A 40 -8.39 -5.68 -1.06
CA ALA A 40 -8.06 -6.03 -2.44
C ALA A 40 -6.75 -5.37 -2.87
N LEU A 41 -6.56 -4.08 -2.57
CA LEU A 41 -5.33 -3.36 -2.88
C LEU A 41 -4.12 -3.91 -2.11
N ALA A 42 -4.28 -4.33 -0.86
CA ALA A 42 -3.24 -5.00 -0.09
C ALA A 42 -2.78 -6.32 -0.75
N VAL A 43 -3.73 -7.15 -1.19
CA VAL A 43 -3.44 -8.42 -1.89
C VAL A 43 -2.77 -8.15 -3.23
N VAL A 44 -3.27 -7.17 -4.01
CA VAL A 44 -2.68 -6.77 -5.28
C VAL A 44 -1.25 -6.28 -5.06
N ALA A 45 -1.01 -5.37 -4.12
CA ALA A 45 0.33 -4.86 -3.81
C ALA A 45 1.32 -5.98 -3.46
N ALA A 46 0.89 -6.95 -2.64
CA ALA A 46 1.72 -8.09 -2.25
C ALA A 46 2.00 -9.06 -3.41
N GLY A 47 1.02 -9.31 -4.28
CA GLY A 47 1.11 -10.27 -5.37
C GLY A 47 1.72 -9.72 -6.67
N LEU A 48 1.64 -8.41 -6.91
CA LEU A 48 1.99 -7.79 -8.19
C LEU A 48 3.41 -8.13 -8.68
N PRO A 49 4.48 -8.09 -7.85
CA PRO A 49 5.82 -8.43 -8.33
C PRO A 49 5.95 -9.89 -8.77
N ALA A 50 5.30 -10.83 -8.07
CA ALA A 50 5.33 -12.23 -8.42
C ALA A 50 4.49 -12.51 -9.68
N GLY A 51 3.31 -11.89 -9.78
CA GLY A 51 2.43 -12.00 -10.94
C GLY A 51 3.07 -11.46 -12.23
N LEU A 52 3.79 -10.34 -12.16
CA LEU A 52 4.52 -9.79 -13.30
C LEU A 52 5.70 -10.68 -13.73
N ALA A 53 6.41 -11.28 -12.78
CA ALA A 53 7.49 -12.20 -13.10
C ALA A 53 6.96 -13.47 -13.80
N HIS A 54 5.87 -14.05 -13.30
CA HIS A 54 5.23 -15.22 -13.91
C HIS A 54 4.64 -14.90 -15.28
N SER A 55 3.90 -13.79 -15.42
CA SER A 55 3.33 -13.40 -16.72
C SER A 55 4.41 -13.13 -17.77
N LYS A 56 5.56 -12.53 -17.39
CA LYS A 56 6.72 -12.41 -18.29
C LYS A 56 7.24 -13.78 -18.72
N ALA A 57 7.41 -14.72 -17.78
CA ALA A 57 7.88 -16.07 -18.09
C ALA A 57 6.91 -16.80 -19.02
N THR A 58 5.61 -16.74 -18.76
CA THR A 58 4.57 -17.34 -19.61
C THR A 58 4.50 -16.69 -20.99
N ALA A 59 4.66 -15.36 -21.08
CA ALA A 59 4.69 -14.67 -22.36
C ALA A 59 5.93 -15.06 -23.19
N LEU A 60 7.09 -15.23 -22.53
CA LEU A 60 8.32 -15.68 -23.19
C LEU A 60 8.22 -17.13 -23.66
N SER A 61 7.68 -18.04 -22.84
CA SER A 61 7.47 -19.43 -23.27
C SER A 61 6.51 -19.52 -24.45
N TYR A 62 5.39 -18.76 -24.40
CA TYR A 62 4.46 -18.69 -25.53
C TYR A 62 5.13 -18.12 -26.78
N TYR A 63 5.88 -17.01 -26.66
CA TYR A 63 6.61 -16.44 -27.79
C TYR A 63 7.64 -17.42 -28.38
N ARG A 64 8.41 -18.12 -27.53
CA ARG A 64 9.40 -19.11 -27.95
C ARG A 64 8.76 -20.30 -28.67
N ARG A 65 7.55 -20.70 -28.26
CA ARG A 65 6.76 -21.78 -28.87
C ARG A 65 6.21 -21.46 -30.26
N TYR A 66 5.91 -20.19 -30.56
CA TYR A 66 5.34 -19.77 -31.84
C TYR A 66 6.32 -19.00 -32.74
N ALA A 67 7.53 -18.72 -32.28
CA ALA A 67 8.59 -18.19 -33.13
C ALA A 67 9.07 -19.27 -34.11
N ASP A 68 9.09 -18.97 -35.40
CA ASP A 68 9.39 -19.87 -36.53
C ASP A 68 10.42 -20.98 -36.20
N GLU A 69 10.05 -22.22 -36.52
CA GLU A 69 10.88 -23.42 -36.31
C GLU A 69 12.17 -23.36 -37.15
N ASP A 70 12.13 -22.77 -38.34
CA ASP A 70 13.26 -22.73 -39.28
C ASP A 70 14.21 -21.53 -39.09
N ALA A 71 13.80 -20.48 -38.36
CA ALA A 71 14.57 -19.23 -38.28
C ALA A 71 15.47 -19.10 -37.03
N GLY A 72 15.34 -19.99 -36.03
CA GLY A 72 15.77 -19.65 -34.66
C GLY A 72 16.50 -20.71 -33.84
N PHE A 73 16.71 -21.94 -34.33
CA PHE A 73 17.59 -22.89 -33.63
C PHE A 73 19.03 -22.69 -34.07
N SER A 74 19.68 -21.63 -33.56
CA SER A 74 21.14 -21.53 -33.68
C SER A 74 21.76 -22.75 -33.00
N GLU A 75 22.73 -23.38 -33.67
CA GLU A 75 23.52 -24.48 -33.13
C GLU A 75 24.28 -24.10 -31.85
N GLU A 76 24.42 -22.79 -31.58
CA GLU A 76 25.15 -22.22 -30.46
C GLU A 76 24.29 -21.90 -29.21
N GLN A 77 22.95 -21.84 -29.32
CA GLN A 77 22.07 -21.46 -28.19
C GLN A 77 21.69 -22.61 -27.25
N GLY A 78 22.25 -23.80 -27.49
CA GLY A 78 21.96 -25.01 -26.74
C GLY A 78 20.66 -25.69 -27.13
N ALA A 79 20.65 -27.01 -26.97
CA ALA A 79 19.51 -27.87 -27.25
C ALA A 79 18.95 -28.40 -25.92
N VAL A 80 17.63 -28.29 -25.77
CA VAL A 80 16.88 -28.91 -24.69
C VAL A 80 15.97 -29.95 -25.31
N TYR A 81 16.06 -31.18 -24.82
CA TYR A 81 15.19 -32.28 -25.20
C TYR A 81 14.42 -32.71 -23.95
N VAL A 82 13.10 -32.80 -24.04
CA VAL A 82 12.23 -33.22 -22.94
C VAL A 82 11.47 -34.47 -23.36
N SER A 83 11.38 -35.47 -22.47
CA SER A 83 10.65 -36.68 -22.76
C SER A 83 9.13 -36.43 -22.83
N GLY A 84 8.47 -37.09 -23.78
CA GLY A 84 7.02 -37.01 -23.95
C GLY A 84 6.22 -37.69 -22.83
N SER A 85 6.86 -38.61 -22.10
CA SER A 85 6.31 -39.34 -20.96
C SER A 85 7.22 -39.27 -19.74
N SER A 86 6.65 -39.46 -18.55
CA SER A 86 7.39 -39.54 -17.29
C SER A 86 8.02 -40.92 -17.08
N VAL A 87 9.13 -40.96 -16.33
CA VAL A 87 9.68 -42.18 -15.75
C VAL A 87 9.14 -42.37 -14.33
N ASP A 88 8.86 -43.62 -13.95
CA ASP A 88 8.27 -43.96 -12.64
C ASP A 88 9.30 -43.90 -11.51
N ASP A 89 10.54 -44.31 -11.78
CA ASP A 89 11.68 -44.22 -10.87
C ASP A 89 12.83 -43.47 -11.54
N ALA A 90 13.04 -42.22 -11.09
CA ALA A 90 14.08 -41.35 -11.63
C ALA A 90 15.49 -41.91 -11.40
N PHE A 91 15.74 -42.59 -10.27
CA PHE A 91 17.06 -43.12 -9.96
C PHE A 91 17.37 -44.34 -10.83
N GLU A 92 16.42 -45.28 -10.94
CA GLU A 92 16.57 -46.44 -11.81
C GLU A 92 16.74 -46.04 -13.27
N ALA A 93 15.97 -45.05 -13.74
CA ALA A 93 16.09 -44.52 -15.10
C ALA A 93 17.48 -43.92 -15.35
N LEU A 94 18.00 -43.09 -14.43
CA LEU A 94 19.32 -42.49 -14.55
C LEU A 94 20.44 -43.54 -14.51
N GLU A 95 20.32 -44.59 -13.70
CA GLU A 95 21.29 -45.69 -13.68
C GLU A 95 21.27 -46.51 -14.98
N SER A 96 20.09 -46.75 -15.55
CA SER A 96 19.95 -47.41 -16.86
C SER A 96 20.58 -46.58 -17.99
N VAL A 97 20.37 -45.26 -17.97
CA VAL A 97 21.04 -44.32 -18.88
C VAL A 97 22.55 -44.36 -18.68
N TYR A 98 23.04 -44.29 -17.44
CA TYR A 98 24.47 -44.34 -17.13
C TYR A 98 25.11 -45.60 -17.72
N ALA A 99 24.54 -46.77 -17.46
CA ALA A 99 25.05 -48.05 -17.96
C ALA A 99 25.03 -48.12 -19.50
N SER A 100 23.98 -47.59 -20.12
CA SER A 100 23.87 -47.53 -21.59
C SER A 100 24.92 -46.61 -22.21
N LEU A 101 25.15 -45.43 -21.63
CA LEU A 101 26.14 -44.47 -22.15
C LEU A 101 27.57 -44.95 -21.91
N GLU A 102 27.84 -45.57 -20.75
CA GLU A 102 29.17 -46.10 -20.42
C GLU A 102 29.54 -47.28 -21.34
N GLY A 103 28.56 -48.11 -21.70
CA GLY A 103 28.75 -49.25 -22.61
C GLY A 103 28.96 -48.86 -24.09
N ASP A 104 28.52 -47.68 -24.52
CA ASP A 104 28.63 -47.21 -25.91
C ASP A 104 30.06 -46.76 -26.28
N GLY A 105 30.88 -46.37 -25.29
CA GLY A 105 32.28 -45.97 -25.50
C GLY A 105 32.49 -44.67 -26.31
N THR A 106 31.41 -43.98 -26.68
CA THR A 106 31.40 -42.75 -27.49
C THR A 106 31.74 -41.49 -26.67
N TYR A 107 31.61 -41.55 -25.35
CA TYR A 107 31.71 -40.40 -24.44
C TYR A 107 33.02 -40.43 -23.65
N ASP A 108 33.62 -39.26 -23.40
CA ASP A 108 34.91 -39.17 -22.71
C ASP A 108 34.76 -39.47 -21.22
N ARG A 109 33.66 -39.02 -20.62
CA ARG A 109 33.36 -39.17 -19.19
C ARG A 109 31.87 -39.05 -18.94
N ILE A 110 31.35 -39.89 -18.05
CA ILE A 110 29.98 -39.83 -17.56
C ILE A 110 30.06 -39.80 -16.04
N GLU A 111 29.49 -38.78 -15.43
CA GLU A 111 29.51 -38.58 -13.98
C GLU A 111 28.09 -38.53 -13.42
N ARG A 112 27.92 -39.07 -12.22
CA ARG A 112 26.71 -38.85 -11.42
C ARG A 112 26.92 -37.57 -10.63
N ASP A 113 26.00 -36.62 -10.79
CA ASP A 113 26.04 -35.33 -10.12
C ASP A 113 24.75 -35.09 -9.33
N ALA A 114 24.85 -34.16 -8.36
CA ALA A 114 23.71 -33.67 -7.62
C ALA A 114 23.34 -32.26 -8.11
N PHE A 115 22.08 -32.11 -8.51
CA PHE A 115 21.48 -30.84 -8.92
C PHE A 115 20.41 -30.41 -7.89
N ASP A 116 19.90 -29.18 -8.02
CA ASP A 116 18.93 -28.60 -7.09
C ASP A 116 17.61 -29.41 -7.02
N GLU A 117 17.25 -30.08 -8.11
CA GLU A 117 16.06 -30.92 -8.26
C GLU A 117 16.32 -32.41 -7.98
N GLY A 118 17.58 -32.83 -7.79
CA GLY A 118 17.92 -34.22 -7.48
C GLY A 118 19.15 -34.76 -8.22
N PRO A 119 19.33 -36.10 -8.23
CA PRO A 119 20.43 -36.73 -8.95
C PRO A 119 20.29 -36.54 -10.46
N GLY A 120 21.42 -36.46 -11.16
CA GLY A 120 21.48 -36.39 -12.61
C GLY A 120 22.82 -36.88 -13.13
N LEU A 121 23.01 -36.82 -14.44
CA LEU A 121 24.25 -37.20 -15.10
C LEU A 121 24.86 -36.02 -15.84
N THR A 122 26.17 -35.85 -15.68
CA THR A 122 26.99 -34.98 -16.53
C THR A 122 27.75 -35.85 -17.52
N VAL A 123 27.49 -35.67 -18.81
CA VAL A 123 28.10 -36.42 -19.91
C VAL A 123 29.02 -35.48 -20.68
N THR A 124 30.30 -35.81 -20.69
CA THR A 124 31.36 -35.05 -21.37
C THR A 124 31.68 -35.70 -22.71
N TYR A 125 31.76 -34.89 -23.77
CA TYR A 125 32.21 -35.31 -25.09
C TYR A 125 33.20 -34.30 -25.68
N SER A 126 34.18 -34.80 -26.42
CA SER A 126 35.23 -33.98 -27.06
C SER A 126 35.97 -33.04 -26.09
N GLY A 127 36.25 -33.49 -24.86
CA GLY A 127 37.14 -32.87 -23.87
C GLY A 127 36.63 -31.61 -23.16
N PHE A 128 35.73 -30.82 -23.77
CA PHE A 128 35.28 -29.53 -23.21
C PHE A 128 33.78 -29.27 -23.30
N HIS A 129 33.02 -30.13 -23.98
CA HIS A 129 31.59 -29.94 -24.13
C HIS A 129 30.83 -30.93 -23.28
N ASN A 130 29.89 -30.41 -22.49
CA ASN A 130 29.06 -31.20 -21.59
C ASN A 130 27.61 -31.17 -22.04
N CYS A 131 26.90 -32.23 -21.74
CA CYS A 131 25.45 -32.23 -21.65
C CYS A 131 25.02 -32.85 -20.33
N PHE A 132 23.83 -32.48 -19.88
CA PHE A 132 23.28 -32.88 -18.61
C PHE A 132 22.00 -33.69 -18.85
N VAL A 133 21.89 -34.85 -18.23
CA VAL A 133 20.67 -35.67 -18.21
C VAL A 133 20.09 -35.56 -16.81
N ARG A 134 18.87 -35.02 -16.70
CA ARG A 134 18.21 -34.69 -15.44
C ARG A 134 16.75 -35.12 -15.49
N VAL A 135 16.10 -35.24 -14.34
CA VAL A 135 14.68 -35.61 -14.25
C VAL A 135 13.93 -34.51 -13.50
N THR A 136 12.77 -34.09 -14.02
CA THR A 136 11.91 -33.11 -13.33
C THR A 136 11.15 -33.74 -12.18
N ASP A 137 10.59 -32.93 -11.27
CA ASP A 137 9.70 -33.42 -10.21
C ASP A 137 8.48 -34.20 -10.74
N GLY A 138 8.06 -33.90 -11.98
CA GLY A 138 6.99 -34.62 -12.69
C GLY A 138 7.45 -35.90 -13.38
N GLY A 139 8.70 -36.33 -13.17
CA GLY A 139 9.28 -37.54 -13.75
C GLY A 139 9.70 -37.40 -15.21
N GLN A 140 9.68 -36.21 -15.82
CA GLN A 140 10.11 -36.05 -17.21
C GLN A 140 11.63 -36.05 -17.29
N MET A 141 12.21 -36.83 -18.20
CA MET A 141 13.64 -36.82 -18.45
C MET A 141 14.00 -35.71 -19.41
N VAL A 142 15.09 -35.01 -19.11
CA VAL A 142 15.49 -33.79 -19.79
C VAL A 142 16.99 -33.87 -20.11
N VAL A 143 17.32 -33.68 -21.38
CA VAL A 143 18.71 -33.61 -21.85
C VAL A 143 19.00 -32.18 -22.30
N THR A 144 19.99 -31.54 -21.67
CA THR A 144 20.39 -30.16 -21.99
C THR A 144 21.86 -30.09 -22.37
N GLY A 145 22.24 -29.25 -23.32
CA GLY A 145 23.64 -29.04 -23.67
C GLY A 145 23.84 -28.05 -24.82
N ALA A 146 25.07 -27.59 -25.02
CA ALA A 146 25.40 -26.51 -25.95
C ALA A 146 25.87 -26.99 -27.34
N SER A 147 25.60 -28.24 -27.73
CA SER A 147 26.13 -28.82 -28.99
C SER A 147 25.10 -29.66 -29.73
N LYS A 148 25.34 -29.89 -31.02
CA LYS A 148 24.63 -30.90 -31.83
C LYS A 148 24.65 -32.30 -31.20
N LYS A 149 25.72 -32.64 -30.50
CA LYS A 149 25.86 -33.95 -29.84
C LYS A 149 24.87 -34.15 -28.69
N THR A 150 24.22 -33.09 -28.19
CA THR A 150 23.14 -33.21 -27.22
C THR A 150 21.96 -34.00 -27.78
N GLY A 151 21.68 -33.92 -29.09
CA GLY A 151 20.67 -34.77 -29.74
C GLY A 151 21.04 -36.24 -29.72
N THR A 152 22.31 -36.58 -29.97
CA THR A 152 22.81 -37.96 -29.88
C THR A 152 22.68 -38.54 -28.47
N VAL A 153 22.93 -37.73 -27.44
CA VAL A 153 22.72 -38.15 -26.06
C VAL A 153 21.23 -38.31 -25.76
N ALA A 154 20.37 -37.43 -26.26
CA ALA A 154 18.93 -37.59 -26.15
C ALA A 154 18.43 -38.88 -26.83
N ASP A 155 18.96 -39.24 -28.01
CA ASP A 155 18.63 -40.48 -28.70
C ASP A 155 19.08 -41.72 -27.92
N ALA A 156 20.28 -41.67 -27.30
CA ALA A 156 20.78 -42.75 -26.45
C ALA A 156 19.92 -42.91 -25.18
N VAL A 157 19.53 -41.79 -24.55
CA VAL A 157 18.62 -41.77 -23.40
C VAL A 157 17.23 -42.29 -23.79
N ALA A 158 16.71 -41.88 -24.95
CA ALA A 158 15.46 -42.36 -25.51
C ALA A 158 15.47 -43.88 -25.67
N SER A 159 16.56 -44.44 -26.20
CA SER A 159 16.73 -45.89 -26.35
C SER A 159 16.83 -46.61 -25.01
N ALA A 160 17.61 -46.08 -24.06
CA ALA A 160 17.83 -46.72 -22.75
C ALA A 160 16.54 -46.85 -21.92
N CYS A 161 15.67 -45.83 -22.00
CA CYS A 161 14.45 -45.78 -21.20
C CYS A 161 13.16 -45.98 -22.02
N SER A 162 13.27 -46.31 -23.31
CA SER A 162 12.12 -46.45 -24.23
C SER A 162 11.19 -45.24 -24.24
N LEU A 163 11.77 -44.04 -24.27
CA LEU A 163 11.06 -42.75 -24.29
C LEU A 163 11.12 -42.09 -25.66
N SER A 164 10.17 -41.21 -25.95
CA SER A 164 10.30 -40.23 -27.03
C SER A 164 10.73 -38.88 -26.47
N PHE A 165 11.52 -38.13 -27.23
CA PHE A 165 11.97 -36.80 -26.85
C PHE A 165 11.56 -35.77 -27.88
N ASP A 166 11.06 -34.64 -27.39
CA ASP A 166 10.78 -33.45 -28.19
C ASP A 166 11.84 -32.39 -27.92
N ARG A 167 12.40 -31.81 -28.99
CA ARG A 167 13.30 -30.66 -28.88
C ARG A 167 12.47 -29.42 -28.56
N THR A 168 12.82 -28.73 -27.48
CA THR A 168 12.12 -27.52 -27.01
C THR A 168 13.10 -26.37 -26.79
N ARG A 169 12.57 -25.14 -26.77
CA ARG A 169 13.28 -23.92 -26.34
C ARG A 169 13.02 -23.57 -24.88
N ASP A 170 12.06 -24.24 -24.25
CA ASP A 170 11.70 -24.03 -22.86
C ASP A 170 12.39 -25.06 -21.98
N ASN A 171 13.41 -24.61 -21.25
CA ASN A 171 14.09 -25.45 -20.28
C ASN A 171 13.20 -25.57 -19.02
N PRO A 172 12.75 -26.77 -18.64
CA PRO A 172 11.87 -26.98 -17.49
C PRO A 172 12.55 -26.64 -16.15
N PHE A 173 13.88 -26.48 -16.14
CA PHE A 173 14.65 -26.06 -14.96
C PHE A 173 14.92 -24.55 -14.93
N GLU A 174 14.52 -23.80 -15.96
CA GLU A 174 14.69 -22.34 -15.98
C GLU A 174 13.65 -21.70 -15.04
N GLY A 175 14.09 -21.32 -13.85
CA GLY A 175 13.23 -20.66 -12.85
C GLY A 175 12.74 -19.28 -13.30
N VAL A 176 11.66 -18.80 -12.67
CA VAL A 176 11.11 -17.48 -12.96
C VAL A 176 12.13 -16.39 -12.58
N GLU A 177 12.68 -15.71 -13.59
CA GLU A 177 13.57 -14.58 -13.34
C GLU A 177 12.79 -13.41 -12.72
N PRO A 178 13.24 -12.87 -11.57
CA PRO A 178 12.63 -11.68 -10.99
C PRO A 178 12.84 -10.46 -11.88
N VAL A 179 11.93 -9.49 -11.80
CA VAL A 179 12.07 -8.20 -12.50
C VAL A 179 13.34 -7.48 -12.01
N ARG A 180 14.25 -7.19 -12.93
CA ARG A 180 15.55 -6.54 -12.69
C ARG A 180 15.63 -5.18 -13.41
N GLY A 181 16.59 -4.35 -12.99
CA GLY A 181 16.90 -3.06 -13.65
C GLY A 181 15.84 -1.97 -13.44
N ALA A 182 15.78 -1.01 -14.37
CA ALA A 182 14.87 0.14 -14.30
C ALA A 182 13.38 -0.22 -14.11
N PRO A 183 12.82 -1.27 -14.76
CA PRO A 183 11.43 -1.69 -14.53
C PRO A 183 11.11 -2.01 -13.06
N ARG A 184 12.09 -2.45 -12.29
CA ARG A 184 11.92 -2.74 -10.86
C ARG A 184 11.66 -1.46 -10.05
N VAL A 185 12.27 -0.34 -10.42
CA VAL A 185 12.08 0.95 -9.75
C VAL A 185 10.67 1.46 -10.01
N PHE A 186 10.24 1.45 -11.28
CA PHE A 186 8.87 1.81 -11.66
C PHE A 186 7.83 0.93 -10.94
N LEU A 187 8.08 -0.38 -10.87
CA LEU A 187 7.21 -1.29 -10.14
C LEU A 187 7.16 -0.95 -8.63
N GLY A 188 8.28 -0.54 -8.04
CA GLY A 188 8.30 -0.03 -6.66
C GLY A 188 7.42 1.19 -6.48
N VAL A 189 7.47 2.15 -7.40
CA VAL A 189 6.61 3.35 -7.40
C VAL A 189 5.14 2.97 -7.53
N ILE A 190 4.82 2.05 -8.44
CA ILE A 190 3.44 1.56 -8.64
C ILE A 190 2.92 0.88 -7.37
N VAL A 191 3.71 -0.02 -6.77
CA VAL A 191 3.34 -0.67 -5.50
C VAL A 191 3.12 0.36 -4.41
N PHE A 192 4.02 1.34 -4.28
CA PHE A 192 3.87 2.42 -3.30
C PHE A 192 2.59 3.23 -3.52
N ALA A 193 2.27 3.60 -4.77
CA ALA A 193 1.03 4.30 -5.10
C ALA A 193 -0.22 3.46 -4.76
N ILE A 194 -0.22 2.15 -5.06
CA ILE A 194 -1.30 1.23 -4.69
C ILE A 194 -1.50 1.21 -3.17
N LEU A 195 -0.41 1.17 -2.39
CA LEU A 195 -0.48 1.19 -0.94
C LEU A 195 -1.08 2.51 -0.41
N LEU A 196 -0.68 3.66 -0.97
CA LEU A 196 -1.26 4.96 -0.61
C LEU A 196 -2.76 5.04 -0.93
N VAL A 197 -3.17 4.56 -2.11
CA VAL A 197 -4.59 4.48 -2.48
C VAL A 197 -5.33 3.52 -1.55
N GLY A 198 -4.69 2.42 -1.14
CA GLY A 198 -5.22 1.48 -0.15
C GLY A 198 -5.53 2.15 1.18
N VAL A 199 -4.58 2.91 1.73
CA VAL A 199 -4.79 3.70 2.97
C VAL A 199 -5.92 4.71 2.80
N GLY A 200 -5.96 5.44 1.68
CA GLY A 200 -7.03 6.38 1.38
C GLY A 200 -8.42 5.73 1.29
N ALA A 201 -8.51 4.53 0.70
CA ALA A 201 -9.75 3.77 0.65
C ALA A 201 -10.22 3.32 2.04
N LEU A 202 -9.29 2.92 2.92
CA LEU A 202 -9.61 2.58 4.31
C LEU A 202 -10.11 3.80 5.09
N ALA A 203 -9.43 4.94 4.94
CA ALA A 203 -9.85 6.21 5.53
C ALA A 203 -11.24 6.63 5.03
N GLY A 204 -11.54 6.46 3.74
CA GLY A 204 -12.86 6.67 3.17
C GLY A 204 -13.95 5.75 3.73
N GLY A 205 -13.61 4.49 4.02
CA GLY A 205 -14.52 3.56 4.69
C GLY A 205 -14.77 3.91 6.16
N ALA A 206 -13.75 4.41 6.86
CA ALA A 206 -13.82 4.84 8.26
C ALA A 206 -14.65 6.12 8.41
N TYR A 207 -14.41 7.11 7.54
CA TYR A 207 -15.07 8.41 7.52
C TYR A 207 -15.76 8.63 6.16
N PRO A 208 -16.96 8.07 5.94
CA PRO A 208 -17.66 8.13 4.66
C PRO A 208 -18.26 9.50 4.36
N SER A 209 -18.32 10.41 5.34
CA SER A 209 -18.87 11.75 5.17
C SER A 209 -18.06 12.57 4.17
N ASP A 210 -18.74 13.21 3.23
CA ASP A 210 -18.14 14.14 2.25
C ASP A 210 -17.71 15.47 2.88
N ALA A 211 -17.95 15.66 4.18
CA ALA A 211 -17.38 16.77 4.94
C ALA A 211 -15.85 16.70 5.09
N TYR A 212 -15.24 15.56 4.78
CA TYR A 212 -13.81 15.37 4.93
C TYR A 212 -13.14 15.06 3.60
N ASN A 213 -12.05 15.74 3.30
CA ASN A 213 -11.19 15.37 2.17
C ASN A 213 -10.36 14.11 2.50
N PRO A 214 -9.76 13.44 1.50
CA PRO A 214 -9.02 12.19 1.73
C PRO A 214 -7.87 12.28 2.75
N ALA A 215 -7.21 13.44 2.86
CA ALA A 215 -6.11 13.64 3.80
C ALA A 215 -6.65 13.75 5.24
N GLU A 216 -7.74 14.49 5.45
CA GLU A 216 -8.41 14.62 6.75
C GLU A 216 -8.94 13.29 7.25
N ARG A 217 -9.60 12.51 6.37
CA ARG A 217 -10.06 11.15 6.70
C ARG A 217 -8.90 10.27 7.17
N THR A 218 -7.74 10.40 6.51
CA THR A 218 -6.53 9.64 6.85
C THR A 218 -5.95 10.07 8.19
N ALA A 219 -5.91 11.38 8.46
CA ALA A 219 -5.46 11.94 9.73
C ALA A 219 -6.36 11.48 10.88
N LEU A 220 -7.68 11.57 10.72
CA LEU A 220 -8.66 11.10 11.70
C LEU A 220 -8.51 9.60 11.99
N MET A 221 -8.40 8.77 10.95
CA MET A 221 -8.15 7.33 11.10
C MET A 221 -6.82 7.04 11.82
N THR A 222 -5.79 7.86 11.58
CA THR A 222 -4.50 7.73 12.26
C THR A 222 -4.60 8.11 13.74
N ILE A 223 -5.37 9.15 14.08
CA ILE A 223 -5.63 9.51 15.48
C ILE A 223 -6.32 8.35 16.19
N ASP A 224 -7.32 7.73 15.56
CA ASP A 224 -8.02 6.55 16.10
C ASP A 224 -7.09 5.37 16.32
N ALA A 225 -6.32 5.00 15.30
CA ALA A 225 -5.36 3.92 15.39
C ALA A 225 -4.33 4.17 16.52
N SER A 226 -3.91 5.42 16.70
CA SER A 226 -2.98 5.78 17.78
C SER A 226 -3.60 5.64 19.16
N GLY A 227 -4.90 5.93 19.30
CA GLY A 227 -5.65 5.77 20.54
C GLY A 227 -5.90 4.31 20.90
N ASP A 228 -6.19 3.48 19.91
CA ASP A 228 -6.46 2.05 20.11
C ASP A 228 -5.18 1.24 20.42
N VAL A 229 -4.05 1.62 19.81
CA VAL A 229 -2.78 0.86 19.92
C VAL A 229 -1.94 1.30 21.11
N ASN A 230 -2.04 2.56 21.55
CA ASN A 230 -1.21 3.08 22.64
C ASN A 230 -1.91 2.98 24.00
N PRO A 231 -1.49 2.07 24.91
CA PRO A 231 -2.13 1.92 26.21
C PRO A 231 -1.97 3.13 27.14
N GLY A 232 -1.05 4.06 26.81
CA GLY A 232 -0.84 5.30 27.55
C GLY A 232 -1.74 6.46 27.13
N VAL A 233 -2.62 6.28 26.14
CA VAL A 233 -3.54 7.32 25.67
C VAL A 233 -4.96 6.94 26.07
N SER A 234 -5.65 7.81 26.83
CA SER A 234 -7.03 7.55 27.21
C SER A 234 -7.99 7.78 26.03
N PRO A 235 -9.17 7.12 26.00
CA PRO A 235 -10.19 7.41 24.99
C PRO A 235 -10.58 8.89 24.94
N THR A 236 -10.64 9.55 26.09
CA THR A 236 -10.90 11.00 26.23
C THR A 236 -9.81 11.84 25.56
N ASP A 237 -8.53 11.47 25.71
CA ASP A 237 -7.43 12.16 25.04
C ASP A 237 -7.47 11.99 23.53
N THR A 238 -7.88 10.81 23.05
CA THR A 238 -8.09 10.55 21.61
C THR A 238 -9.23 11.43 21.07
N GLN A 239 -10.33 11.57 21.81
CA GLN A 239 -11.42 12.50 21.46
C GLN A 239 -10.95 13.95 21.43
N LEU A 240 -10.19 14.41 22.44
CA LEU A 240 -9.64 15.76 22.48
C LEU A 240 -8.64 16.03 21.34
N ARG A 241 -7.85 15.02 20.94
CA ARG A 241 -6.97 15.12 19.76
C ARG A 241 -7.78 15.23 18.47
N LYS A 242 -8.84 14.44 18.31
CA LYS A 242 -9.76 14.56 17.16
C LYS A 242 -10.40 15.94 17.12
N ALA A 243 -10.97 16.42 18.23
CA ALA A 243 -11.58 17.74 18.31
C ALA A 243 -10.59 18.85 17.95
N SER A 244 -9.35 18.79 18.48
CA SER A 244 -8.30 19.74 18.12
C SER A 244 -7.93 19.71 16.64
N PHE A 245 -7.88 18.53 16.02
CA PHE A 245 -7.67 18.40 14.57
C PHE A 245 -8.83 19.04 13.78
N LEU A 246 -10.08 18.77 14.17
CA LEU A 246 -11.26 19.34 13.51
C LEU A 246 -11.35 20.86 13.65
N VAL A 247 -10.97 21.42 14.81
CA VAL A 247 -10.84 22.88 15.00
C VAL A 247 -9.85 23.47 13.99
N GLY A 248 -8.70 22.82 13.81
CA GLY A 248 -7.70 23.24 12.81
C GLY A 248 -8.24 23.20 11.37
N VAL A 249 -9.03 22.18 11.03
CA VAL A 249 -9.71 22.09 9.73
C VAL A 249 -10.66 23.28 9.53
N VAL A 250 -11.51 23.59 10.52
CA VAL A 250 -12.45 24.73 10.43
C VAL A 250 -11.71 26.06 10.27
N ASP A 251 -10.58 26.25 10.95
CA ASP A 251 -9.77 27.47 10.80
C ASP A 251 -9.14 27.59 9.41
N GLU A 252 -8.67 26.49 8.83
CA GLU A 252 -8.13 26.44 7.46
C GLU A 252 -9.17 26.83 6.40
N GLU A 253 -10.45 26.45 6.59
CA GLU A 253 -11.54 26.81 5.68
C GLU A 253 -11.69 28.33 5.49
N ALA A 254 -11.39 29.14 6.51
CA ALA A 254 -11.43 30.59 6.38
C ALA A 254 -10.36 31.10 5.40
N THR A 255 -9.20 30.44 5.36
CA THR A 255 -8.12 30.75 4.42
C THR A 255 -8.48 30.28 3.00
N GLU A 256 -8.99 29.05 2.87
CA GLU A 256 -9.41 28.49 1.59
C GLU A 256 -10.51 29.36 0.95
N ILE A 257 -11.50 29.82 1.71
CA ILE A 257 -12.55 30.76 1.23
C ILE A 257 -11.97 32.07 0.69
N ARG A 258 -10.94 32.62 1.34
CA ARG A 258 -10.31 33.87 0.91
C ARG A 258 -9.49 33.69 -0.35
N TRP A 259 -8.87 32.53 -0.54
CA TRP A 259 -8.01 32.21 -1.69
C TRP A 259 -8.76 31.62 -2.87
N GLU A 260 -9.95 31.06 -2.63
CA GLU A 260 -10.78 30.47 -3.66
C GLU A 260 -11.11 31.48 -4.76
N GLY A 261 -11.19 30.97 -6.00
CA GLY A 261 -11.56 31.77 -7.16
C GLY A 261 -12.93 32.46 -6.99
N ASN A 262 -13.38 33.21 -7.99
CA ASN A 262 -14.67 33.92 -7.94
C ASN A 262 -15.90 33.00 -8.13
N SER A 263 -15.80 31.75 -7.66
CA SER A 263 -16.80 30.69 -7.75
C SER A 263 -17.60 30.63 -6.46
N SER A 264 -18.84 31.15 -6.46
CA SER A 264 -19.68 31.10 -5.26
C SER A 264 -20.01 29.67 -4.80
N ALA A 265 -19.99 28.69 -5.72
CA ALA A 265 -20.32 27.30 -5.43
C ALA A 265 -19.21 26.59 -4.63
N GLU A 266 -17.95 26.81 -5.01
CA GLU A 266 -16.77 26.28 -4.31
C GLU A 266 -16.61 26.94 -2.94
N ILE A 267 -16.74 28.28 -2.87
CA ILE A 267 -16.75 29.02 -1.60
C ILE A 267 -17.87 28.52 -0.67
N ALA A 268 -19.07 28.28 -1.20
CA ALA A 268 -20.16 27.71 -0.41
C ALA A 268 -19.88 26.26 0.01
N GLY A 269 -19.03 25.53 -0.72
CA GLY A 269 -18.54 24.20 -0.37
C GLY A 269 -17.76 24.24 0.94
N HIS A 270 -16.72 25.06 0.98
CA HIS A 270 -15.90 25.34 2.18
C HIS A 270 -16.77 25.76 3.38
N GLY A 271 -17.73 26.68 3.17
CA GLY A 271 -18.66 27.08 4.24
C GLY A 271 -19.56 25.96 4.77
N ARG A 272 -20.01 25.02 3.91
CA ARG A 272 -20.79 23.85 4.34
C ARG A 272 -19.90 22.84 5.07
N GLN A 273 -18.67 22.65 4.60
CA GLN A 273 -17.68 21.80 5.24
C GLN A 273 -17.37 22.31 6.66
N ALA A 274 -17.07 23.60 6.82
CA ALA A 274 -16.82 24.22 8.12
C ALA A 274 -17.96 23.96 9.13
N ILE A 275 -19.22 24.10 8.70
CA ILE A 275 -20.40 23.81 9.55
C ILE A 275 -20.48 22.34 9.95
N ALA A 276 -20.26 21.41 9.01
CA ALA A 276 -20.35 19.99 9.30
C ALA A 276 -19.22 19.56 10.25
N VAL A 277 -17.99 20.01 9.98
CA VAL A 277 -16.82 19.71 10.80
C VAL A 277 -16.94 20.35 12.19
N SER A 278 -17.48 21.57 12.29
CA SER A 278 -17.67 22.22 13.59
C SER A 278 -18.75 21.54 14.44
N SER A 279 -19.79 20.99 13.81
CA SER A 279 -20.76 20.13 14.50
C SER A 279 -20.09 18.90 15.10
N ASP A 280 -19.29 18.17 14.31
CA ASP A 280 -18.59 16.97 14.79
C ASP A 280 -17.57 17.32 15.91
N ALA A 281 -16.91 18.47 15.82
CA ALA A 281 -16.02 18.96 16.87
C ALA A 281 -16.78 19.28 18.17
N ARG A 282 -17.95 19.91 18.09
CA ARG A 282 -18.80 20.16 19.26
C ARG A 282 -19.26 18.86 19.92
N ASP A 283 -19.69 17.89 19.13
CA ASP A 283 -20.18 16.61 19.66
C ASP A 283 -19.07 15.89 20.45
N LEU A 284 -17.83 15.91 19.94
CA LEU A 284 -16.67 15.38 20.66
C LEU A 284 -16.40 16.14 21.96
N LEU A 285 -16.46 17.48 21.94
CA LEU A 285 -16.20 18.30 23.13
C LEU A 285 -17.31 18.17 24.18
N ALA A 286 -18.57 18.04 23.75
CA ALA A 286 -19.71 17.75 24.62
C ALA A 286 -19.57 16.38 25.29
N ALA A 287 -19.23 15.34 24.51
CA ALA A 287 -19.01 14.00 25.03
C ALA A 287 -17.89 13.95 26.09
N VAL A 288 -16.81 14.73 25.91
CA VAL A 288 -15.74 14.85 26.92
C VAL A 288 -16.27 15.49 28.21
N ARG A 289 -17.10 16.54 28.12
CA ARG A 289 -17.65 17.25 29.30
C ARG A 289 -18.68 16.42 30.06
N GLU A 290 -19.48 15.64 29.35
CA GLU A 290 -20.52 14.78 29.93
C GLU A 290 -19.97 13.45 30.46
N GLY A 291 -18.78 13.06 30.00
CA GLY A 291 -18.10 11.83 30.38
C GLY A 291 -17.30 11.92 31.69
N LEU A 292 -16.53 10.86 31.95
CA LEU A 292 -15.63 10.76 33.12
C LEU A 292 -14.27 11.43 32.84
N ALA A 293 -14.28 12.69 32.42
CA ALA A 293 -13.05 13.45 32.15
C ALA A 293 -12.41 13.99 33.43
N THR A 294 -11.07 14.08 33.43
CA THR A 294 -10.34 14.77 34.50
C THR A 294 -10.55 16.30 34.41
N PRO A 295 -10.34 17.06 35.49
CA PRO A 295 -10.43 18.53 35.44
C PRO A 295 -9.56 19.16 34.36
N GLU A 296 -8.35 18.63 34.15
CA GLU A 296 -7.43 19.10 33.10
C GLU A 296 -7.98 18.83 31.68
N GLN A 297 -8.63 17.68 31.47
CA GLN A 297 -9.27 17.33 30.20
C GLN A 297 -10.48 18.22 29.92
N VAL A 298 -11.29 18.53 30.95
CA VAL A 298 -12.41 19.48 30.83
C VAL A 298 -11.90 20.89 30.51
N GLU A 299 -10.84 21.33 31.17
CA GLU A 299 -10.23 22.63 30.89
C GLU A 299 -9.71 22.71 29.45
N ARG A 300 -9.06 21.63 28.98
CA ARG A 300 -8.62 21.51 27.58
C ARG A 300 -9.81 21.52 26.62
N ALA A 301 -10.90 20.82 26.92
CA ALA A 301 -12.12 20.85 26.11
C ALA A 301 -12.69 22.28 26.02
N ASN A 302 -12.65 23.03 27.12
CA ASN A 302 -13.12 24.42 27.16
C ASN A 302 -12.25 25.36 26.32
N ARG A 303 -10.93 25.18 26.34
CA ARG A 303 -10.02 25.93 25.44
C ARG A 303 -10.32 25.61 23.97
N LEU A 304 -10.42 24.33 23.61
CA LEU A 304 -10.77 23.91 22.25
C LEU A 304 -12.15 24.42 21.80
N ALA A 305 -13.13 24.52 22.71
CA ALA A 305 -14.43 25.11 22.40
C ALA A 305 -14.36 26.63 22.20
N ALA A 306 -13.43 27.33 22.85
CA ALA A 306 -13.17 28.73 22.57
C ALA A 306 -12.48 28.92 21.21
N GLU A 307 -11.47 28.11 20.91
CA GLU A 307 -10.77 28.09 19.62
C GLU A 307 -11.73 27.74 18.46
N LEU A 308 -12.64 26.78 18.65
CA LEU A 308 -13.66 26.44 17.65
C LEU A 308 -14.53 27.65 17.30
N ARG A 309 -15.00 28.39 18.32
CA ARG A 309 -15.83 29.58 18.09
C ARG A 309 -15.08 30.68 17.35
N GLU A 310 -13.79 30.84 17.63
CA GLU A 310 -12.92 31.78 16.91
C GLU A 310 -12.78 31.37 15.44
N ALA A 311 -12.52 30.08 15.17
CA ALA A 311 -12.44 29.54 13.83
C ALA A 311 -13.75 29.74 13.04
N GLU A 312 -14.90 29.46 13.65
CA GLU A 312 -16.22 29.69 13.03
C GLU A 312 -16.49 31.16 12.70
N GLN A 313 -16.09 32.08 13.59
CA GLN A 313 -16.17 33.51 13.33
C GLN A 313 -15.24 33.93 12.19
N SER A 314 -14.04 33.34 12.09
CA SER A 314 -13.10 33.56 10.99
C SER A 314 -13.71 33.15 9.65
N VAL A 315 -14.32 31.95 9.58
CA VAL A 315 -15.03 31.45 8.39
C VAL A 315 -16.22 32.36 8.05
N ALA A 316 -17.03 32.72 9.03
CA ALA A 316 -18.18 33.60 8.81
C ALA A 316 -17.77 34.99 8.29
N THR A 317 -16.62 35.49 8.75
CA THR A 317 -16.03 36.76 8.29
C THR A 317 -15.56 36.61 6.85
N ALA A 318 -14.81 35.55 6.54
CA ALA A 318 -14.33 35.27 5.19
C ALA A 318 -15.51 35.13 4.18
N LEU A 319 -16.59 34.45 4.56
CA LEU A 319 -17.80 34.34 3.74
C LEU A 319 -18.46 35.70 3.48
N ALA A 320 -18.51 36.58 4.48
CA ALA A 320 -19.05 37.93 4.30
C ALA A 320 -18.16 38.80 3.40
N GLU A 321 -16.85 38.78 3.62
CA GLU A 321 -15.87 39.48 2.77
C GLU A 321 -16.01 39.06 1.30
N ARG A 322 -16.15 37.75 1.03
CA ARG A 322 -16.38 37.24 -0.33
C ARG A 322 -17.77 37.62 -0.85
N ALA A 323 -18.81 37.56 -0.03
CA ALA A 323 -20.17 37.94 -0.43
C ALA A 323 -20.30 39.42 -0.81
N ASP A 324 -19.48 40.29 -0.22
CA ASP A 324 -19.49 41.73 -0.49
C ASP A 324 -18.58 42.12 -1.67
N SER A 325 -17.82 41.17 -2.23
CA SER A 325 -16.99 41.38 -3.42
C SER A 325 -17.83 41.46 -4.70
N GLN A 326 -17.65 42.53 -5.48
CA GLN A 326 -18.33 42.74 -6.76
C GLN A 326 -17.87 41.77 -7.87
N ALA A 327 -16.76 41.06 -7.65
CA ALA A 327 -16.19 40.13 -8.64
C ALA A 327 -16.79 38.73 -8.58
N LEU A 328 -17.66 38.43 -7.59
CA LEU A 328 -18.22 37.11 -7.38
C LEU A 328 -19.36 36.83 -8.38
N SER A 329 -19.25 35.74 -9.12
CA SER A 329 -20.37 35.22 -9.92
C SER A 329 -21.16 34.20 -9.11
N GLY A 330 -22.48 34.37 -9.00
CA GLY A 330 -23.40 33.35 -8.45
C GLY A 330 -24.24 33.78 -7.24
N ASP A 331 -24.67 32.80 -6.44
CA ASP A 331 -25.60 32.99 -5.31
C ASP A 331 -24.88 33.50 -4.05
N VAL A 332 -24.73 34.82 -3.97
CA VAL A 332 -24.17 35.54 -2.82
C VAL A 332 -25.06 35.38 -1.57
N ALA A 333 -26.38 35.18 -1.72
CA ALA A 333 -27.27 35.02 -0.57
C ALA A 333 -27.01 33.70 0.17
N ALA A 334 -26.58 32.65 -0.54
CA ALA A 334 -26.13 31.40 0.09
C ALA A 334 -24.94 31.62 1.01
N LEU A 335 -23.95 32.41 0.59
CA LEU A 335 -22.76 32.70 1.41
C LEU A 335 -23.14 33.47 2.69
N ARG A 336 -24.03 34.45 2.59
CA ARG A 336 -24.53 35.19 3.75
C ARG A 336 -25.25 34.28 4.75
N ARG A 337 -26.13 33.38 4.27
CA ARG A 337 -26.83 32.39 5.13
C ARG A 337 -25.85 31.46 5.85
N LEU A 338 -24.81 30.99 5.16
CA LEU A 338 -23.77 30.15 5.77
C LEU A 338 -23.00 30.91 6.85
N GLY A 339 -22.60 32.16 6.57
CA GLY A 339 -21.92 33.01 7.55
C GLY A 339 -22.80 33.37 8.75
N GLU A 340 -24.09 33.66 8.54
CA GLU A 340 -25.06 33.89 9.63
C GLU A 340 -25.20 32.67 10.54
N ARG A 341 -25.29 31.47 9.94
CA ARG A 341 -25.34 30.22 10.71
C ARG A 341 -24.09 30.03 11.56
N LEU A 342 -22.90 30.19 10.97
CA LEU A 342 -21.62 30.07 11.71
C LEU A 342 -21.51 31.10 12.85
N ARG A 343 -22.02 32.33 12.69
CA ARG A 343 -22.06 33.31 13.79
C ARG A 343 -23.02 32.91 14.90
N ALA A 344 -24.20 32.39 14.56
CA ALA A 344 -25.15 31.89 15.54
C ALA A 344 -24.52 30.74 16.34
N ASP A 345 -23.90 29.80 15.62
CA ASP A 345 -23.20 28.63 16.13
C ASP A 345 -21.99 29.01 17.02
N ALA A 346 -21.32 30.13 16.74
CA ALA A 346 -20.21 30.65 17.53
C ALA A 346 -20.63 31.44 18.79
N THR A 347 -21.93 31.73 18.97
CA THR A 347 -22.42 32.46 20.14
C THR A 347 -22.58 31.49 21.31
N PRO A 348 -22.04 31.78 22.51
CA PRO A 348 -22.26 30.92 23.67
C PRO A 348 -23.78 30.82 23.96
N GLU A 349 -24.26 29.61 24.23
CA GLU A 349 -25.58 29.44 24.84
C GLU A 349 -25.53 30.07 26.25
N ASP A 350 -26.04 31.30 26.37
CA ASP A 350 -26.28 31.98 27.64
C ASP A 350 -27.28 31.15 28.47
N GLY A 351 -26.79 30.18 29.24
CA GLY A 351 -27.67 29.33 30.05
C GLY A 351 -27.05 28.39 31.09
N ALA A 352 -25.72 28.16 31.11
CA ALA A 352 -25.13 27.14 31.99
C ALA A 352 -23.95 27.61 32.86
N VAL A 353 -23.82 28.92 33.13
CA VAL A 353 -22.91 29.44 34.16
C VAL A 353 -23.63 30.49 35.00
N GLY A 354 -24.57 30.03 35.81
CA GLY A 354 -25.13 30.76 36.94
C GLY A 354 -24.87 29.96 38.21
N ASP A 355 -24.22 30.60 39.17
CA ASP A 355 -23.86 30.10 40.50
C ASP A 355 -22.78 29.00 40.58
N ALA A 356 -21.53 29.43 40.77
CA ALA A 356 -20.87 29.21 42.07
C ALA A 356 -19.55 30.00 42.20
N VAL A 357 -19.42 30.63 43.37
CA VAL A 357 -18.18 31.06 44.04
C VAL A 357 -17.58 32.41 43.62
N THR A 358 -18.20 33.47 44.14
CA THR A 358 -17.44 34.53 44.83
C THR A 358 -16.61 33.89 45.95
N GLY A 359 -15.28 33.95 45.84
CA GLY A 359 -14.35 33.46 46.86
C GLY A 359 -12.96 34.04 46.69
N GLU A 360 -12.78 35.21 47.30
CA GLU A 360 -11.53 35.81 47.80
C GLU A 360 -10.20 35.60 47.05
N ALA A 361 -9.73 36.71 46.49
CA ALA A 361 -8.35 36.94 46.13
C ALA A 361 -7.40 36.75 47.32
N THR A 362 -6.36 35.95 47.14
CA THR A 362 -5.11 36.10 47.88
C THR A 362 -3.93 36.07 46.90
N THR A 363 -3.22 37.19 46.89
CA THR A 363 -1.97 37.46 46.20
C THR A 363 -0.84 36.54 46.67
N GLY A 364 -0.08 35.97 45.73
CA GLY A 364 1.18 35.28 45.99
C GLY A 364 1.96 35.04 44.71
N ASP A 365 2.98 35.88 44.49
CA ASP A 365 4.03 35.71 43.46
C ASP A 365 4.69 34.32 43.52
N ALA A 366 4.93 33.71 42.35
CA ALA A 366 6.25 33.18 41.94
C ALA A 366 6.17 32.42 40.60
N ASN A 367 6.54 33.11 39.54
CA ASN A 367 7.59 32.70 38.59
C ASN A 367 7.91 31.18 38.49
N ALA A 368 7.32 30.49 37.50
CA ALA A 368 7.88 29.26 36.95
C ALA A 368 7.30 29.00 35.54
N SER A 369 8.09 29.28 34.50
CA SER A 369 7.86 28.74 33.16
C SER A 369 8.11 27.22 33.14
N PRO A 370 7.27 26.40 32.51
CA PRO A 370 7.71 25.13 31.98
C PRO A 370 7.74 25.18 30.45
N ALA A 371 8.94 24.90 29.94
CA ALA A 371 9.23 24.64 28.55
C ALA A 371 8.56 23.34 28.08
N TRP A 372 7.58 23.46 27.20
CA TRP A 372 7.25 22.44 26.20
C TRP A 372 6.52 23.09 25.03
N ALA A 373 7.24 23.96 24.30
CA ALA A 373 6.87 24.26 22.93
C ALA A 373 7.08 22.97 22.11
N THR A 374 5.97 22.28 21.82
CA THR A 374 5.95 21.24 20.79
C THR A 374 5.65 21.95 19.48
N PRO A 375 6.41 21.74 18.39
CA PRO A 375 6.20 22.49 17.18
C PRO A 375 4.83 22.15 16.59
N ALA A 376 4.06 23.19 16.25
CA ALA A 376 2.94 23.08 15.35
C ALA A 376 3.47 22.53 14.02
N VAL A 377 3.23 21.25 13.76
CA VAL A 377 3.40 20.69 12.41
C VAL A 377 2.21 21.20 11.61
N GLY A 378 2.34 22.40 11.06
CA GLY A 378 1.49 22.87 9.98
C GLY A 378 1.71 21.94 8.80
N VAL A 379 0.80 21.00 8.59
CA VAL A 379 0.71 20.25 7.33
C VAL A 379 0.04 21.18 6.34
N SER A 380 0.79 22.18 5.85
CA SER A 380 0.37 22.97 4.70
C SER A 380 0.37 22.06 3.47
N ARG A 381 -0.73 22.07 2.70
CA ARG A 381 -0.86 21.43 1.38
C ARG A 381 0.31 21.71 0.42
N ALA A 382 1.09 22.76 0.65
CA ALA A 382 2.31 23.08 -0.11
C ALA A 382 3.45 22.05 0.06
N ALA A 383 3.46 21.24 1.13
CA ALA A 383 4.52 20.25 1.35
C ALA A 383 4.37 18.96 0.52
N ILE A 384 3.20 18.71 -0.08
CA ILE A 384 2.92 17.48 -0.86
C ILE A 384 3.25 17.66 -2.36
N THR A 385 3.45 18.88 -2.85
CA THR A 385 3.75 19.16 -4.27
C THR A 385 5.24 19.30 -4.61
N ALA A 386 6.16 19.25 -3.63
CA ALA A 386 7.59 19.49 -3.85
C ALA A 386 8.49 18.23 -3.92
N SER A 387 7.92 17.04 -4.15
CA SER A 387 8.70 15.80 -4.43
C SER A 387 8.47 15.26 -5.85
N ALA A 388 8.10 16.15 -6.79
CA ALA A 388 8.01 15.86 -8.21
C ALA A 388 8.61 17.03 -9.03
N ALA A 389 9.91 17.27 -8.84
CA ALA A 389 10.77 18.03 -9.75
C ALA A 389 12.18 17.43 -9.71
#